data_AF-A0A848FIA1-F1
#
_entry.id   AF-A0A848FIA1-F1
#
_cell.length_a   1.000
_cell.length_b   1.000
_cell.length_c   1.000
_cell.angle_alpha   90.00
_cell.angle_beta   90.00
_cell.angle_gamma   90.00
#
_symmetry.space_group_name_H-M   'P 1'
#
loop_
_entity.id
_entity.type
_entity.pdbx_description
1 polymer ?
#
loop_
_entity_poly.entity_id
_entity_poly.type
_entity_poly.pdbx_seq_one_letter_code
_entity_poly.pdbx_strand_id
1 'polypeptide(L)'
;MELRNGIGALALVLVSGGGGWLLHDWTELPQPEATAAAAAQATPAAPSATPGGSLLAFPQTVGTEGDLVELHADGSASLRVQHRPPAWVLAELCRQGAQGLPGCGTAAPQASAAPAAGADTLAAPRALSSEQALVQARTQGRPLPDATLQSLMQSDPSENVRMEAFEDYVEAHSGTEEEMRAALQEVMRIPNPALQARARAQLEEMDDAARLDAETAQQQQPAGPY
;
A
#
# COMPACT_ATOMS: atom_id res chain seq x y z
N MET A 1 4.62 -36.60 -58.11
CA MET A 1 3.16 -36.45 -58.12
C MET A 1 2.74 -35.90 -56.76
N GLU A 2 2.25 -34.66 -56.80
CA GLU A 2 1.31 -34.01 -55.86
C GLU A 2 1.77 -33.81 -54.39
N LEU A 3 2.34 -32.67 -53.97
CA LEU A 3 1.73 -31.34 -53.72
C LEU A 3 0.38 -31.40 -53.00
N ARG A 4 0.36 -31.10 -51.70
CA ARG A 4 -0.73 -30.34 -51.08
C ARG A 4 -0.34 -29.69 -49.75
N ASN A 5 -0.14 -28.38 -49.87
CA ASN A 5 -0.12 -27.39 -48.80
C ASN A 5 -1.41 -27.46 -47.96
N GLY A 6 -1.27 -27.25 -46.65
CA GLY A 6 -2.37 -26.96 -45.74
C GLY A 6 -1.93 -25.90 -44.72
N ILE A 7 -1.87 -24.64 -45.16
CA ILE A 7 -1.71 -23.47 -44.30
C ILE A 7 -3.10 -23.20 -43.69
N GLY A 8 -3.27 -23.52 -42.42
CA GLY A 8 -4.44 -23.14 -41.62
C GLY A 8 -4.12 -21.88 -40.81
N ALA A 9 -4.69 -20.75 -41.19
CA ALA A 9 -4.58 -19.48 -40.49
C ALA A 9 -5.26 -19.56 -39.11
N LEU A 10 -4.51 -19.38 -38.03
CA LEU A 10 -5.06 -19.14 -36.70
C LEU A 10 -5.38 -17.64 -36.57
N ALA A 11 -6.66 -17.32 -36.55
CA ALA A 11 -7.16 -16.00 -36.17
C ALA A 11 -7.04 -15.84 -34.66
N LEU A 12 -6.05 -15.06 -34.21
CA LEU A 12 -5.93 -14.60 -32.83
C LEU A 12 -6.91 -13.43 -32.61
N VAL A 13 -8.05 -13.72 -31.99
CA VAL A 13 -8.94 -12.67 -31.46
C VAL A 13 -8.41 -12.25 -30.10
N LEU A 14 -7.82 -11.06 -30.09
CA LEU A 14 -7.26 -10.39 -28.91
C LEU A 14 -8.40 -9.61 -28.23
N VAL A 15 -9.15 -10.27 -27.33
CA VAL A 15 -10.10 -9.57 -26.46
C VAL A 15 -9.31 -9.01 -25.27
N SER A 16 -9.00 -7.71 -25.36
CA SER A 16 -8.65 -6.89 -24.21
C SER A 16 -9.89 -6.70 -23.34
N GLY A 17 -9.97 -7.46 -22.24
CA GLY A 17 -10.86 -7.17 -21.13
C GLY A 17 -10.17 -6.23 -20.14
N GLY A 18 -10.15 -4.93 -20.46
CA GLY A 18 -9.79 -3.89 -19.50
C GLY A 18 -10.83 -3.82 -18.38
N GLY A 19 -10.34 -3.62 -17.16
CA GLY A 19 -11.12 -3.69 -15.93
C GLY A 19 -12.24 -2.65 -15.80
N GLY A 20 -13.15 -2.98 -14.89
CA GLY A 20 -14.19 -2.08 -14.39
C GLY A 20 -14.87 -2.71 -13.18
N TRP A 21 -14.24 -2.61 -12.01
CA TRP A 21 -14.91 -2.82 -10.73
C TRP A 21 -15.93 -1.70 -10.54
N LEU A 22 -17.15 -1.93 -11.02
CA LEU A 22 -18.29 -1.07 -10.74
C LEU A 22 -18.91 -1.53 -9.42
N LEU A 23 -18.59 -0.75 -8.39
CA LEU A 23 -19.37 -0.63 -7.16
C LEU A 23 -20.86 -0.53 -7.52
N HIS A 24 -21.66 -1.32 -6.81
CA HIS A 24 -23.11 -1.19 -6.78
C HIS A 24 -23.48 0.24 -6.35
N ASP A 25 -23.96 1.06 -7.27
CA ASP A 25 -24.71 2.26 -6.95
C ASP A 25 -26.15 2.05 -7.38
N TRP A 26 -27.00 1.81 -6.38
CA TRP A 26 -28.44 1.97 -6.46
C TRP A 26 -28.73 3.43 -6.76
N THR A 27 -29.22 3.76 -7.95
CA THR A 27 -30.33 4.71 -8.08
C THR A 27 -30.91 4.72 -9.49
N GLU A 28 -32.22 4.50 -9.50
CA GLU A 28 -33.14 4.53 -10.61
C GLU A 28 -33.28 5.96 -11.17
N LEU A 29 -33.19 6.10 -12.49
CA LEU A 29 -33.64 7.30 -13.21
C LEU A 29 -34.63 6.86 -14.29
N PRO A 30 -35.80 7.50 -14.39
CA PRO A 30 -36.45 7.72 -15.67
C PRO A 30 -35.94 9.02 -16.33
N GLN A 31 -35.72 8.84 -17.62
CA GLN A 31 -35.19 9.69 -18.69
C GLN A 31 -36.16 10.84 -19.11
N PRO A 32 -35.95 11.53 -20.25
CA PRO A 32 -35.30 12.84 -20.43
C PRO A 32 -36.27 13.98 -20.86
N GLU A 33 -35.89 15.24 -20.71
CA GLU A 33 -36.29 16.29 -21.66
C GLU A 33 -35.17 17.30 -21.90
N ALA A 34 -34.92 17.55 -23.18
CA ALA A 34 -33.94 18.48 -23.71
C ALA A 34 -34.45 19.91 -23.68
N THR A 35 -33.56 20.89 -23.50
CA THR A 35 -33.55 22.11 -24.33
C THR A 35 -32.26 22.92 -24.13
N ALA A 36 -31.83 23.52 -25.25
CA ALA A 36 -30.56 24.20 -25.48
C ALA A 36 -30.56 25.69 -25.07
N ALA A 37 -29.36 26.30 -25.13
CA ALA A 37 -29.00 27.73 -25.33
C ALA A 37 -28.01 28.22 -24.25
N ALA A 38 -26.71 28.41 -24.50
CA ALA A 38 -26.04 29.42 -25.34
C ALA A 38 -26.02 30.85 -24.75
N ALA A 39 -24.81 31.44 -24.77
CA ALA A 39 -24.43 32.86 -24.60
C ALA A 39 -24.40 33.41 -23.16
N ALA A 40 -23.58 34.39 -22.76
CA ALA A 40 -22.34 35.01 -23.25
C ALA A 40 -21.95 36.05 -22.18
N GLN A 41 -20.64 36.25 -21.98
CA GLN A 41 -19.94 37.51 -21.64
C GLN A 41 -20.43 38.39 -20.46
N ALA A 42 -19.51 38.65 -19.52
CA ALA A 42 -19.22 40.02 -19.04
C ALA A 42 -17.93 40.06 -18.20
N THR A 43 -16.89 40.70 -18.72
CA THR A 43 -15.87 41.42 -17.92
C THR A 43 -16.12 42.90 -18.20
N PRO A 44 -16.09 43.79 -17.19
CA PRO A 44 -14.91 44.65 -17.10
C PRO A 44 -14.53 45.13 -15.69
N ALA A 45 -13.28 45.62 -15.62
CA ALA A 45 -12.77 46.69 -14.75
C ALA A 45 -12.39 46.36 -13.28
N ALA A 46 -11.08 46.21 -13.07
CA ALA A 46 -10.41 46.58 -11.83
C ALA A 46 -10.44 48.10 -11.61
N PRO A 47 -10.46 48.56 -10.35
CA PRO A 47 -9.30 49.33 -9.91
C PRO A 47 -8.76 48.86 -8.54
N SER A 48 -7.46 49.05 -8.41
CA SER A 48 -6.53 48.54 -7.41
C SER A 48 -6.81 48.96 -5.97
N ALA A 49 -6.75 48.00 -5.03
CA ALA A 49 -6.40 48.25 -3.64
C ALA A 49 -5.79 47.00 -3.00
N THR A 50 -4.53 47.12 -2.58
CA THR A 50 -3.70 46.21 -1.75
C THR A 50 -3.40 44.82 -2.32
N PRO A 51 -2.11 44.44 -2.53
CA PRO A 51 -1.77 43.04 -2.61
C PRO A 51 -2.00 42.47 -1.21
N GLY A 52 -3.17 41.86 -1.01
CA GLY A 52 -3.32 40.81 -0.02
C GLY A 52 -2.25 39.79 -0.37
N GLY A 53 -1.13 39.87 0.35
CA GLY A 53 0.03 39.03 0.14
C GLY A 53 -0.45 37.60 0.13
N SER A 54 -0.41 37.01 -1.06
CA SER A 54 -0.63 35.59 -1.25
C SER A 54 0.18 34.87 -0.18
N LEU A 55 -0.52 34.17 0.72
CA LEU A 55 0.04 33.34 1.80
C LEU A 55 0.76 32.09 1.23
N LEU A 56 1.40 32.24 0.08
CA LEU A 56 2.16 31.23 -0.65
C LEU A 56 3.36 31.90 -1.36
N ALA A 57 4.03 32.82 -0.68
CA ALA A 57 5.39 33.18 -1.06
C ALA A 57 6.35 32.16 -0.44
N PHE A 58 6.60 31.07 -1.16
CA PHE A 58 7.67 30.13 -0.79
C PHE A 58 9.02 30.84 -1.04
N PRO A 59 9.85 31.09 -0.01
CA PRO A 59 11.21 31.54 -0.27
C PRO A 59 11.93 30.39 -0.99
N GLN A 60 12.26 30.54 -2.27
CA GLN A 60 13.15 29.62 -2.96
C GLN A 60 14.58 29.90 -2.53
N THR A 61 14.95 29.50 -1.32
CA THR A 61 16.35 29.44 -0.89
C THR A 61 16.96 28.18 -1.47
N VAL A 62 17.74 28.38 -2.53
CA VAL A 62 18.65 27.42 -3.11
C VAL A 62 19.66 27.00 -2.03
N GLY A 63 19.78 25.68 -1.80
CA GLY A 63 20.96 25.08 -1.18
C GLY A 63 20.83 24.67 0.29
N THR A 64 20.16 23.55 0.55
CA THR A 64 20.73 22.41 1.30
C THR A 64 19.78 21.22 1.13
N GLU A 65 20.28 20.14 0.55
CA GLU A 65 19.54 18.91 0.30
C GLU A 65 19.31 18.19 1.65
N GLY A 66 18.06 18.10 2.08
CA GLY A 66 17.67 17.42 3.32
C GLY A 66 16.25 17.76 3.77
N ASP A 67 15.61 16.83 4.49
CA ASP A 67 14.35 17.11 5.19
C ASP A 67 14.61 18.20 6.25
N LEU A 68 14.02 19.37 6.08
CA LEU A 68 14.21 20.54 6.94
C LEU A 68 12.88 20.94 7.59
N VAL A 69 12.92 21.06 8.92
CA VAL A 69 11.85 21.63 9.74
C VAL A 69 12.50 22.78 10.49
N GLU A 70 11.91 23.97 10.43
CA GLU A 70 12.43 25.14 11.15
C GLU A 70 11.27 25.84 11.87
N LEU A 71 11.39 25.96 13.20
CA LEU A 71 10.46 26.70 14.04
C LEU A 71 10.91 28.16 14.18
N HIS A 72 10.03 29.08 13.84
CA HIS A 72 10.25 30.52 13.95
C HIS A 72 9.86 31.04 15.34
N ALA A 73 10.48 32.14 15.76
CA ALA A 73 10.24 32.75 17.08
C ALA A 73 8.80 33.30 17.26
N ASP A 74 8.08 33.54 16.17
CA ASP A 74 6.67 33.93 16.17
C ASP A 74 5.71 32.74 16.37
N GLY A 75 6.25 31.53 16.52
CA GLY A 75 5.49 30.28 16.69
C GLY A 75 5.05 29.64 15.38
N SER A 76 5.37 30.24 14.23
CA SER A 76 5.17 29.60 12.92
C SER A 76 6.27 28.58 12.61
N ALA A 77 6.02 27.66 11.69
CA ALA A 77 7.03 26.68 11.27
C ALA A 77 7.09 26.57 9.74
N SER A 78 8.32 26.53 9.20
CA SER A 78 8.56 26.22 7.78
C SER A 78 9.01 24.77 7.62
N LEU A 79 8.42 24.09 6.64
CA LEU A 79 8.61 22.67 6.41
C LEU A 79 9.04 22.38 4.96
N ARG A 80 10.13 21.62 4.79
CA ARG A 80 10.53 20.99 3.53
C ARG A 80 10.85 19.54 3.80
N VAL A 81 9.89 18.66 3.58
CA VAL A 81 9.99 17.25 3.89
C VAL A 81 9.47 16.46 2.70
N GLN A 82 10.26 15.52 2.18
CA GLN A 82 9.89 14.76 0.98
C GLN A 82 9.31 13.38 1.31
N HIS A 83 9.93 12.65 2.25
CA HIS A 83 9.55 11.26 2.56
C HIS A 83 9.56 10.96 4.06
N ARG A 84 9.15 11.90 4.92
CA ARG A 84 9.03 11.63 6.37
C ARG A 84 7.58 11.53 6.82
N PRO A 85 7.29 10.61 7.77
CA PRO A 85 5.97 10.50 8.35
C PRO A 85 5.65 11.77 9.18
N PRO A 86 4.37 12.19 9.26
CA PRO A 86 3.96 13.35 10.06
C PRO A 86 4.42 13.29 11.51
N ALA A 87 4.50 12.08 12.09
CA ALA A 87 4.99 11.86 13.45
C ALA A 87 6.46 12.30 13.64
N TRP A 88 7.30 12.12 12.63
CA TRP A 88 8.69 12.57 12.67
C TRP A 88 8.77 14.10 12.65
N VAL A 89 7.96 14.75 11.81
CA VAL A 89 7.89 16.23 11.74
C VAL A 89 7.47 16.83 13.07
N LEU A 90 6.44 16.27 13.69
CA LEU A 90 5.97 16.70 15.01
C LEU A 90 7.05 16.50 16.08
N ALA A 91 7.77 15.38 16.06
CA ALA A 91 8.87 15.13 16.98
C ALA A 91 10.03 16.13 16.78
N GLU A 92 10.32 16.53 15.54
CA GLU A 92 11.34 17.52 15.25
C GLU A 92 10.92 18.93 15.70
N LEU A 93 9.65 19.30 15.50
CA LEU A 93 9.08 20.55 16.05
C LEU A 93 9.13 20.56 17.58
N CYS A 94 8.83 19.44 18.24
CA CYS A 94 8.99 19.32 19.69
C CYS A 94 10.45 19.50 20.12
N ARG A 95 11.40 18.90 19.40
CA ARG A 95 12.84 19.03 19.68
C ARG A 95 13.31 20.48 19.55
N GLN A 96 12.72 21.23 18.62
CA GLN A 96 12.98 22.65 18.41
C GLN A 96 12.23 23.56 19.39
N GLY A 97 11.48 22.99 20.33
CA GLY A 97 10.82 23.74 21.40
C GLY A 97 9.44 24.27 21.04
N ALA A 98 8.77 23.71 20.02
CA ALA A 98 7.40 24.06 19.71
C ALA A 98 6.49 23.73 20.91
N GLN A 99 5.81 24.75 21.43
CA GLN A 99 4.88 24.61 22.55
C GLN A 99 3.44 24.59 22.05
N GLY A 100 2.59 23.77 22.68
CA GLY A 100 1.15 23.67 22.32
C GLY A 100 0.83 22.64 21.24
N LEU A 101 1.81 21.93 20.69
CA LEU A 101 1.58 20.77 19.83
C LEU A 101 1.33 19.50 20.67
N PRO A 102 0.36 18.66 20.27
CA PRO A 102 0.09 17.40 20.97
C PRO A 102 1.33 16.49 20.93
N GLY A 103 1.87 16.15 22.10
CA GLY A 103 3.07 15.32 22.24
C GLY A 103 4.35 16.10 22.59
N CYS A 104 4.37 17.43 22.51
CA CYS A 104 5.50 18.25 22.98
C CYS A 104 5.28 18.64 24.45
N GLY A 105 5.52 17.69 25.35
CA GLY A 105 5.40 17.91 26.80
C GLY A 105 6.64 18.60 27.39
N THR A 106 6.42 19.70 28.10
CA THR A 106 7.41 20.43 28.90
C THR A 106 8.19 19.49 29.83
N ALA A 107 9.45 19.22 29.49
CA ALA A 107 10.37 18.51 30.36
C ALA A 107 10.75 19.40 31.56
N ALA A 108 10.13 19.15 32.71
CA ALA A 108 10.67 19.54 34.01
C ALA A 108 11.60 18.41 34.52
N PRO A 109 12.68 18.73 35.26
CA PRO A 109 13.77 17.78 35.51
C PRO A 109 13.35 16.62 36.42
N GLN A 110 13.72 15.42 35.99
CA GLN A 110 13.45 14.14 36.65
C GLN A 110 14.16 14.04 38.02
N ALA A 111 13.39 13.77 39.06
CA ALA A 111 13.89 13.17 40.30
C ALA A 111 13.43 11.71 40.36
N SER A 112 14.39 10.81 40.58
CA SER A 112 14.21 9.36 40.65
C SER A 112 13.24 8.93 41.75
N ALA A 113 12.22 8.17 41.40
CA ALA A 113 11.56 7.20 42.29
C ALA A 113 10.87 6.10 41.49
N ALA A 114 10.98 4.87 42.00
CA ALA A 114 10.52 3.60 41.45
C ALA A 114 8.96 3.49 41.39
N PRO A 115 8.40 2.41 40.79
CA PRO A 115 7.13 2.44 40.09
C PRO A 115 5.94 2.34 41.05
N ALA A 116 4.97 3.25 40.88
CA ALA A 116 3.62 3.07 41.40
C ALA A 116 2.65 3.06 40.23
N ALA A 117 1.90 1.97 40.11
CA ALA A 117 0.79 1.82 39.21
C ALA A 117 -0.17 3.01 39.35
N GLY A 118 -0.34 3.74 38.25
CA GLY A 118 -1.33 4.79 38.10
C GLY A 118 -1.80 4.72 36.66
N ALA A 119 -2.81 3.89 36.43
CA ALA A 119 -3.60 3.94 35.21
C ALA A 119 -4.30 5.29 35.18
N ASP A 120 -3.85 6.18 34.30
CA ASP A 120 -4.68 7.29 33.82
C ASP A 120 -4.79 7.17 32.30
N THR A 121 -6.02 6.86 31.92
CA THR A 121 -6.55 6.51 30.61
C THR A 121 -6.30 7.61 29.56
N LEU A 122 -5.19 7.49 28.83
CA LEU A 122 -5.23 7.83 27.41
C LEU A 122 -6.16 6.81 26.76
N ALA A 123 -7.29 7.27 26.25
CA ALA A 123 -8.17 6.47 25.40
C ALA A 123 -7.30 5.78 24.35
N ALA A 124 -7.10 4.48 24.53
CA ALA A 124 -6.49 3.65 23.52
C ALA A 124 -7.21 3.97 22.21
N PRO A 125 -6.52 4.22 21.08
CA PRO A 125 -7.19 4.01 19.80
C PRO A 125 -7.79 2.62 19.94
N ARG A 126 -9.15 2.53 19.86
CA ARG A 126 -9.89 1.28 20.08
C ARG A 126 -9.05 0.16 19.50
N ALA A 127 -8.64 -0.80 20.34
CA ALA A 127 -7.78 -1.90 19.91
C ALA A 127 -8.39 -2.44 18.62
N LEU A 128 -7.78 -2.06 17.49
CA LEU A 128 -8.31 -2.42 16.20
C LEU A 128 -8.27 -3.93 16.20
N SER A 129 -9.35 -4.57 15.75
CA SER A 129 -9.30 -6.02 15.56
C SER A 129 -8.11 -6.34 14.65
N SER A 130 -7.50 -7.51 14.79
CA SER A 130 -6.37 -7.92 13.95
C SER A 130 -6.65 -7.69 12.46
N GLU A 131 -7.89 -7.96 12.03
CA GLU A 131 -8.37 -7.72 10.66
C GLU A 131 -8.35 -6.24 10.28
N GLN A 132 -8.81 -5.35 11.17
CA GLN A 132 -8.76 -3.90 10.92
C GLN A 132 -7.33 -3.38 10.84
N ALA A 133 -6.41 -3.95 11.63
CA ALA A 133 -4.99 -3.59 11.58
C ALA A 133 -4.34 -4.03 10.25
N LEU A 134 -4.66 -5.23 9.75
CA LEU A 134 -4.22 -5.71 8.44
C LEU A 134 -4.74 -4.81 7.31
N VAL A 135 -6.06 -4.57 7.28
CA VAL A 135 -6.70 -3.71 6.26
C VAL A 135 -6.12 -2.29 6.31
N GLN A 136 -5.85 -1.75 7.50
CA GLN A 136 -5.25 -0.43 7.64
C GLN A 136 -3.80 -0.40 7.14
N ALA A 137 -2.98 -1.41 7.45
CA ALA A 137 -1.61 -1.47 6.96
C ALA A 137 -1.55 -1.58 5.42
N ARG A 138 -2.43 -2.41 4.84
CA ARG A 138 -2.55 -2.58 3.38
C ARG A 138 -3.00 -1.29 2.69
N THR A 139 -4.01 -0.59 3.22
CA THR A 139 -4.45 0.70 2.68
C THR A 139 -3.38 1.80 2.78
N GLN A 140 -2.46 1.69 3.74
CA GLN A 140 -1.30 2.59 3.87
C GLN A 140 -0.11 2.17 2.98
N GLY A 141 -0.23 1.06 2.26
CA GLY A 141 0.86 0.51 1.44
C GLY A 141 2.11 0.14 2.26
N ARG A 142 1.95 -0.13 3.56
CA ARG A 142 3.06 -0.52 4.42
C ARG A 142 3.07 -2.05 4.55
N PRO A 143 4.15 -2.72 4.13
CA PRO A 143 4.26 -4.17 4.35
C PRO A 143 4.27 -4.45 5.84
N LEU A 144 3.53 -5.48 6.26
CA LEU A 144 3.59 -5.96 7.63
C LEU A 144 4.89 -6.76 7.85
N PRO A 145 5.50 -6.69 9.05
CA PRO A 145 6.63 -7.54 9.38
C PRO A 145 6.23 -9.03 9.36
N ASP A 146 7.12 -9.88 8.86
CA ASP A 146 6.91 -11.34 8.77
C ASP A 146 6.53 -11.97 10.10
N ALA A 147 7.19 -11.57 11.19
CA ALA A 147 6.89 -12.07 12.53
C ALA A 147 5.43 -11.78 12.95
N THR A 148 4.86 -10.67 12.49
CA THR A 148 3.46 -10.33 12.74
C THR A 148 2.52 -11.20 11.91
N LEU A 149 2.80 -11.38 10.62
CA LEU A 149 2.01 -12.26 9.75
C LEU A 149 2.02 -13.71 10.25
N GLN A 150 3.19 -14.23 10.65
CA GLN A 150 3.32 -15.55 11.24
C GLN A 150 2.53 -15.69 12.54
N SER A 151 2.58 -14.68 13.42
CA SER A 151 1.78 -14.67 14.66
C SER A 151 0.28 -14.71 14.35
N LEU A 152 -0.18 -13.95 13.35
CA LEU A 152 -1.58 -13.92 12.94
C LEU A 152 -2.02 -15.28 12.38
N MET A 153 -1.24 -15.88 11.48
CA MET A 153 -1.49 -17.22 10.95
C MET A 153 -1.59 -18.30 12.04
N GLN A 154 -0.81 -18.18 13.12
CA GLN A 154 -0.75 -19.17 14.19
C GLN A 154 -1.85 -19.01 15.24
N SER A 155 -2.16 -17.78 15.63
CA SER A 155 -2.91 -17.50 16.86
C SER A 155 -4.24 -16.77 16.66
N ASP A 156 -4.50 -16.21 15.49
CA ASP A 156 -5.73 -15.46 15.27
C ASP A 156 -6.95 -16.41 15.28
N PRO A 157 -8.06 -16.06 15.94
CA PRO A 157 -9.26 -16.90 15.96
C PRO A 157 -9.96 -16.98 14.59
N SER A 158 -9.88 -15.94 13.76
CA SER A 158 -10.58 -15.84 12.47
C SER A 158 -9.83 -16.59 11.38
N GLU A 159 -10.51 -17.51 10.70
CA GLU A 159 -9.90 -18.22 9.56
C GLU A 159 -9.57 -17.29 8.40
N ASN A 160 -10.44 -16.31 8.14
CA ASN A 160 -10.22 -15.33 7.07
C ASN A 160 -8.95 -14.50 7.32
N VAL A 161 -8.71 -14.07 8.56
CA VAL A 161 -7.50 -13.33 8.93
C VAL A 161 -6.25 -14.18 8.74
N ARG A 162 -6.31 -15.46 9.12
CA ARG A 162 -5.19 -16.38 8.91
C ARG A 162 -4.89 -16.57 7.43
N MET A 163 -5.91 -16.68 6.59
CA MET A 163 -5.76 -16.79 5.13
C MET A 163 -5.20 -15.50 4.52
N GLU A 164 -5.70 -14.34 4.93
CA GLU A 164 -5.21 -13.04 4.43
C GLU A 164 -3.75 -12.82 4.85
N ALA A 165 -3.39 -13.13 6.10
CA ALA A 165 -2.02 -13.06 6.57
C ALA A 165 -1.09 -14.02 5.81
N PHE A 166 -1.60 -15.18 5.38
CA PHE A 166 -0.88 -16.11 4.53
C PHE A 166 -0.63 -15.54 3.13
N GLU A 167 -1.64 -14.94 2.51
CA GLU A 167 -1.50 -14.32 1.19
C GLU A 167 -0.49 -13.18 1.21
N ASP A 168 -0.56 -12.30 2.22
CA ASP A 168 0.42 -11.22 2.42
C ASP A 168 1.84 -11.78 2.64
N TYR A 169 1.96 -12.89 3.39
CA TYR A 169 3.26 -13.52 3.66
C TYR A 169 3.89 -14.10 2.38
N VAL A 170 3.11 -14.80 1.57
CA VAL A 170 3.58 -15.36 0.29
C VAL A 170 3.89 -14.25 -0.71
N GLU A 171 3.07 -13.19 -0.77
CA GLU A 171 3.32 -12.03 -1.63
C GLU A 171 4.67 -11.37 -1.30
N ALA A 172 4.97 -11.19 -0.01
CA ALA A 172 6.26 -10.65 0.44
C ALA A 172 7.48 -11.51 0.04
N HIS A 173 7.27 -12.83 -0.17
CA HIS A 173 8.32 -13.79 -0.54
C HIS A 173 8.26 -14.23 -2.02
N SER A 174 7.45 -13.56 -2.84
CA SER A 174 7.23 -13.92 -4.26
C SER A 174 8.37 -13.52 -5.21
N GLY A 175 9.49 -13.02 -4.69
CA GLY A 175 10.61 -12.48 -5.48
C GLY A 175 11.31 -13.53 -6.36
N THR A 176 11.57 -14.72 -5.81
CA THR A 176 12.14 -15.85 -6.53
C THR A 176 11.37 -17.13 -6.26
N GLU A 177 11.43 -18.09 -7.19
CA GLU A 177 10.77 -19.39 -7.02
C GLU A 177 11.29 -20.15 -5.79
N GLU A 178 12.58 -20.01 -5.48
CA GLU A 178 13.21 -20.62 -4.32
C GLU A 178 12.73 -20.00 -3.00
N GLU A 179 12.62 -18.67 -2.93
CA GLU A 179 12.08 -17.95 -1.76
C GLU A 179 10.61 -18.30 -1.54
N MET A 180 9.80 -18.31 -2.61
CA MET A 180 8.39 -18.68 -2.53
C MET A 180 8.22 -20.13 -2.05
N ARG A 181 9.01 -21.07 -2.59
CA ARG A 181 9.02 -22.47 -2.14
C ARG A 181 9.42 -22.57 -0.66
N ALA A 182 10.43 -21.83 -0.22
CA ALA A 182 10.87 -21.81 1.18
C ALA A 182 9.78 -21.26 2.12
N ALA A 183 9.12 -20.17 1.72
CA ALA A 183 8.02 -19.58 2.48
C ALA A 183 6.83 -20.55 2.63
N LEU A 184 6.43 -21.25 1.55
CA LEU A 184 5.37 -22.24 1.60
C LEU A 184 5.72 -23.43 2.51
N GLN A 185 6.97 -23.90 2.48
CA GLN A 185 7.45 -24.94 3.40
C GLN A 185 7.44 -24.49 4.86
N GLU A 186 7.67 -23.21 5.14
CA GLU A 186 7.58 -22.65 6.48
C GLU A 186 6.13 -22.64 6.97
N VAL A 187 5.18 -22.21 6.13
CA VAL A 187 3.74 -22.24 6.45
C VAL A 187 3.28 -23.67 6.76
N MET A 188 3.84 -24.69 6.12
CA MET A 188 3.52 -26.09 6.42
C MET A 188 3.85 -26.50 7.87
N ARG A 189 4.72 -25.77 8.58
CA ARG A 189 5.04 -26.02 9.99
C ARG A 189 3.99 -25.47 10.94
N ILE A 190 3.12 -24.56 10.47
CA ILE A 190 2.02 -24.01 11.27
C ILE A 190 0.93 -25.09 11.40
N PRO A 191 0.44 -25.40 12.61
CA PRO A 191 -0.56 -26.43 12.84
C PRO A 191 -1.97 -25.97 12.44
N ASN A 192 -2.15 -25.64 11.16
CA ASN A 192 -3.42 -25.21 10.58
C ASN A 192 -3.70 -25.97 9.27
N PRO A 193 -4.72 -26.85 9.23
CA PRO A 193 -4.96 -27.72 8.07
C PRO A 193 -5.38 -26.96 6.81
N ALA A 194 -6.09 -25.82 6.95
CA ALA A 194 -6.51 -25.00 5.81
C ALA A 194 -5.30 -24.35 5.13
N LEU A 195 -4.41 -23.74 5.93
CA LEU A 195 -3.15 -23.17 5.43
C LEU A 195 -2.24 -24.24 4.82
N GLN A 196 -2.10 -25.40 5.46
CA GLN A 196 -1.32 -26.51 4.93
C GLN A 196 -1.88 -27.07 3.62
N ALA A 197 -3.20 -27.10 3.44
CA ALA A 197 -3.83 -27.54 2.19
C ALA A 197 -3.55 -26.54 1.07
N ARG A 198 -3.69 -25.23 1.35
CA ARG A 198 -3.41 -24.16 0.39
C ARG A 198 -1.93 -24.13 -0.01
N ALA A 199 -1.01 -24.22 0.95
CA ALA A 199 0.42 -24.23 0.68
C ALA A 199 0.85 -25.44 -0.17
N ARG A 200 0.29 -26.62 0.09
CA ARG A 200 0.53 -27.82 -0.73
C ARG A 200 0.03 -27.66 -2.17
N ALA A 201 -1.17 -27.11 -2.34
CA ALA A 201 -1.72 -26.86 -3.68
C ALA A 201 -0.84 -25.89 -4.48
N GLN A 202 -0.30 -24.84 -3.85
CA GLN A 202 0.62 -23.91 -4.53
C GLN A 202 1.97 -24.55 -4.88
N LEU A 203 2.52 -25.39 -4.00
CA LEU A 203 3.75 -26.14 -4.32
C LEU A 203 3.54 -27.09 -5.50
N GLU A 204 2.41 -27.79 -5.55
CA GLU A 204 2.05 -28.67 -6.66
C GLU A 204 1.89 -27.90 -7.98
N GLU A 205 1.23 -26.73 -7.94
CA GLU A 205 1.08 -25.85 -9.10
C GLU A 205 2.45 -25.36 -9.63
N MET A 206 3.37 -24.99 -8.74
CA MET A 206 4.74 -24.61 -9.13
C MET A 206 5.52 -25.76 -9.76
N ASP A 207 5.45 -26.96 -9.18
CA ASP A 207 6.15 -28.14 -9.69
C ASP A 207 5.58 -28.58 -11.06
N ASP A 208 4.26 -28.46 -11.25
CA ASP A 208 3.60 -28.71 -12.53
C ASP A 208 4.02 -27.69 -13.60
N ALA A 209 4.10 -26.40 -13.24
CA ALA A 209 4.59 -25.35 -14.15
C ALA A 209 6.04 -25.62 -14.58
N ALA A 210 6.92 -25.95 -13.63
CA ALA A 210 8.32 -26.27 -13.93
C ALA A 210 8.45 -27.51 -14.85
N ARG A 211 7.58 -28.50 -14.68
CA ARG A 211 7.53 -29.68 -15.57
C ARG A 211 7.16 -29.29 -17.00
N LEU A 212 6.13 -28.47 -17.17
CA LEU A 212 5.66 -28.00 -18.48
C LEU A 212 6.73 -27.16 -19.20
N ASP A 213 7.46 -26.32 -18.46
CA ASP A 213 8.56 -25.53 -19.01
C ASP A 213 9.71 -26.42 -19.50
N ALA A 214 10.06 -27.46 -18.75
CA ALA A 214 11.07 -28.44 -19.14
C ALA A 214 10.67 -29.23 -20.40
N GLU A 215 9.41 -29.65 -20.51
CA GLU A 215 8.87 -30.31 -21.70
C GLU A 215 8.92 -29.40 -22.92
N THR A 216 8.57 -28.12 -22.74
CA THR A 216 8.61 -27.11 -23.79
C THR A 216 10.03 -26.83 -24.27
N ALA A 217 11.00 -26.75 -23.34
CA ALA A 217 12.41 -26.57 -23.67
C ALA A 217 12.98 -27.74 -24.49
N GLN A 218 12.57 -28.98 -24.20
CA GLN A 218 12.99 -30.16 -24.95
C GLN A 218 12.42 -30.17 -26.39
N GLN A 219 11.17 -29.73 -26.56
CA GLN A 219 10.55 -29.62 -27.89
C GLN A 219 11.20 -28.53 -28.76
N GLN A 220 11.76 -27.50 -28.11
CA GLN A 220 12.42 -26.40 -28.79
C GLN A 220 13.89 -26.67 -29.13
N GLN A 221 14.50 -27.76 -28.66
CA GLN A 221 15.84 -28.15 -29.09
C GLN A 221 15.77 -28.66 -30.53
N PRO A 222 16.23 -27.89 -31.54
CA PRO A 222 16.21 -28.37 -32.91
C PRO A 222 17.12 -29.60 -33.00
N ALA A 223 16.63 -30.66 -33.65
CA ALA A 223 17.43 -31.82 -33.98
C ALA A 223 18.69 -31.34 -34.71
N GLY A 224 19.84 -31.41 -34.01
CA GLY A 224 21.11 -30.91 -34.54
C GLY A 224 21.43 -31.59 -35.87
N PRO A 225 22.03 -30.86 -36.83
CA PRO A 225 22.35 -31.40 -38.14
C PRO A 225 23.39 -32.52 -37.97
N TYR A 226 22.97 -33.74 -38.26
CA TYR A 226 23.86 -34.88 -38.53
C TYR A 226 24.46 -34.77 -39.94
#